data_AF-F0QXC0-F1
#
_entry.id   AF-F0QXC0-F1
#
_cell.length_a   1.000
_cell.length_b   1.000
_cell.length_c   1.000
_cell.angle_alpha   90.00
_cell.angle_beta   90.00
_cell.angle_gamma   90.00
#
_symmetry.space_group_name_H-M   'P 1'
#
loop_
_entity.id
_entity.type
_entity.pdbx_description
1 polymer ?
#
loop_
_entity_poly.entity_id
_entity_poly.type
_entity_poly.pdbx_seq_one_letter_code
_entity_poly.pdbx_strand_id
1 'polypeptide(L)'
;MIFVVNVRESFWSMVRNPQLLINYLRDLGIDINELCREKPIRVFNCPPGEGDDFRTRFFVVSYIYLKVLNQELRELGDLNIIVEGINELMSDILTDMRLYNAPSELMNAVVFLIRDVLRLYSRH
;
A
#
# COMPACT_ATOMS: atom_id res chain seq x y z
N MET A 1 -24.93 9.26 -0.18
CA MET A 1 -23.71 10.09 -0.06
C MET A 1 -22.62 9.35 -0.82
N ILE A 2 -22.01 9.99 -1.81
CA ILE A 2 -20.89 9.40 -2.56
C ILE A 2 -19.61 9.75 -1.80
N PHE A 3 -18.78 8.76 -1.51
CA PHE A 3 -17.45 8.99 -0.94
C PHE A 3 -16.42 8.83 -2.05
N VAL A 4 -15.62 9.88 -2.28
CA VAL A 4 -14.52 9.86 -3.24
C VAL A 4 -13.22 9.72 -2.46
N VAL A 5 -12.41 8.72 -2.80
CA VAL A 5 -11.13 8.46 -2.14
C VAL A 5 -10.02 8.46 -3.19
N ASN A 6 -9.08 9.39 -3.06
CA ASN A 6 -7.87 9.41 -3.88
C ASN A 6 -6.78 8.56 -3.20
N VAL A 7 -6.60 7.34 -3.70
CA VAL A 7 -5.66 6.38 -3.08
C VAL A 7 -4.21 6.76 -3.32
N ARG A 8 -3.91 7.48 -4.41
CA ARG A 8 -2.56 7.94 -4.72
C ARG A 8 -2.08 8.99 -3.72
N GLU A 9 -2.92 9.98 -3.46
CA GLU A 9 -2.60 11.04 -2.50
C GLU A 9 -2.47 10.49 -1.08
N SER A 10 -3.39 9.58 -0.71
CA SER A 10 -3.37 8.89 0.58
C SER A 10 -2.09 8.09 0.77
N PHE A 11 -1.71 7.29 -0.24
CA PHE A 11 -0.46 6.54 -0.24
C PHE A 11 0.76 7.44 -0.04
N TRP A 12 0.91 8.49 -0.85
CA TRP A 12 2.07 9.37 -0.75
C TRP A 12 2.14 10.13 0.58
N SER A 13 0.99 10.45 1.16
CA SER A 13 0.90 11.01 2.51
C SER A 13 1.41 10.02 3.55
N MET A 14 1.06 8.74 3.44
CA MET A 14 1.54 7.67 4.33
C MET A 14 3.03 7.39 4.18
N VAL A 15 3.61 7.50 2.98
CA VAL A 15 5.08 7.39 2.80
C VAL A 15 5.80 8.54 3.50
N ARG A 16 5.28 9.78 3.39
CA ARG A 16 5.86 10.97 4.03
C ARG A 16 5.68 10.95 5.55
N ASN A 17 4.54 10.48 6.03
CA ASN A 17 4.22 10.33 7.44
C ASN A 17 3.68 8.91 7.72
N PRO A 18 4.56 7.96 8.07
CA PRO A 18 4.20 6.57 8.36
C PRO A 18 3.15 6.39 9.46
N GLN A 19 3.00 7.36 10.37
CA GLN A 19 1.97 7.31 11.41
C GLN A 19 0.56 7.27 10.81
N LEU A 20 0.36 7.83 9.61
CA LEU A 20 -0.90 7.76 8.89
C LEU A 20 -1.24 6.33 8.47
N LEU A 21 -0.24 5.53 8.04
CA LEU A 21 -0.45 4.12 7.74
C LEU A 21 -0.85 3.36 9.01
N ILE A 22 -0.12 3.58 10.12
CA ILE A 22 -0.39 2.91 11.40
C ILE A 22 -1.81 3.21 11.89
N ASN A 23 -2.22 4.48 11.81
CA ASN A 23 -3.57 4.90 12.19
C ASN A 23 -4.63 4.25 11.30
N TYR A 24 -4.43 4.27 9.98
CA TYR A 24 -5.34 3.64 9.02
C TYR A 24 -5.51 2.14 9.27
N LEU A 25 -4.42 1.40 9.48
CA LEU A 25 -4.48 -0.03 9.82
C LEU A 25 -5.22 -0.28 11.14
N ARG A 26 -4.95 0.54 12.15
CA ARG A 26 -5.62 0.45 13.46
C ARG A 26 -7.13 0.68 13.33
N ASP A 27 -7.55 1.64 12.50
CA ASP A 27 -8.96 1.95 12.26
C ASP A 27 -9.67 0.78 11.55
N LEU A 28 -8.93 -0.02 10.78
CA LEU A 28 -9.38 -1.29 10.18
C LEU A 28 -9.27 -2.50 11.13
N GLY A 29 -8.76 -2.32 12.34
CA GLY A 29 -8.53 -3.42 13.29
C GLY A 29 -7.37 -4.35 12.93
N ILE A 30 -6.44 -3.89 12.08
CA ILE A 30 -5.28 -4.66 11.61
C ILE A 30 -4.05 -4.31 12.46
N ASP A 31 -3.39 -5.33 13.04
CA ASP A 31 -2.12 -5.14 13.74
C ASP A 31 -0.94 -5.07 12.75
N ILE A 32 -0.33 -3.90 12.64
CA ILE A 32 0.84 -3.68 11.78
C ILE A 32 2.00 -4.62 12.12
N ASN A 33 2.15 -5.04 13.39
CA ASN A 33 3.23 -5.93 13.79
C ASN A 33 3.11 -7.32 13.18
N GLU A 34 1.88 -7.79 12.93
CA GLU A 34 1.65 -9.06 12.23
C GLU A 34 2.12 -8.95 10.79
N LEU A 35 1.75 -7.87 10.10
CA LEU A 35 2.19 -7.61 8.72
C LEU A 35 3.71 -7.45 8.63
N CYS A 36 4.34 -6.77 9.59
CA CYS A 36 5.79 -6.57 9.64
C CYS A 36 6.58 -7.88 9.77
N ARG A 37 5.99 -8.95 10.30
CA ARG A 37 6.66 -10.26 10.42
C ARG A 37 6.66 -11.04 9.11
N GLU A 38 5.88 -10.61 8.12
CA GLU A 38 5.73 -11.30 6.85
C GLU A 38 6.91 -11.05 5.91
N LYS A 39 7.19 -12.06 5.07
CA LYS A 39 8.02 -11.82 3.89
C LYS A 39 7.20 -11.07 2.83
N PRO A 40 7.82 -10.15 2.08
CA PRO A 40 9.26 -9.87 2.03
C PRO A 40 9.69 -8.73 2.97
N ILE A 41 8.78 -8.12 3.74
CA ILE A 41 9.07 -6.87 4.45
C ILE A 41 9.74 -7.01 5.82
N ARG A 42 9.77 -8.21 6.40
CA ARG A 42 10.42 -8.50 7.71
C ARG A 42 11.91 -8.15 7.82
N VAL A 43 12.57 -7.86 6.69
CA VAL A 43 14.00 -7.50 6.63
C VAL A 43 14.23 -5.99 6.67
N PHE A 44 13.16 -5.19 6.56
CA PHE A 44 13.21 -3.74 6.68
C PHE A 44 12.84 -3.30 8.08
N ASN A 45 13.13 -2.04 8.42
CA ASN A 45 12.62 -1.46 9.65
C ASN A 45 11.09 -1.31 9.53
N CYS A 46 10.37 -2.11 10.30
CA CYS A 46 8.92 -2.21 10.29
C CYS A 46 8.41 -2.40 11.73
N PRO A 47 7.49 -1.56 12.24
CA PRO A 47 6.80 -0.46 11.56
C PRO A 47 7.72 0.66 11.05
N PRO A 48 7.41 1.29 9.91
CA PRO A 48 8.18 2.44 9.45
C PRO A 48 7.93 3.63 10.38
N GLY A 49 9.00 4.34 10.73
CA GLY A 49 8.98 5.55 11.55
C GLY A 49 9.50 6.78 10.80
N GLU A 50 9.32 7.97 11.37
CA GLU A 50 9.79 9.23 10.76
C GLU A 50 11.32 9.31 10.62
N GLY A 51 12.05 8.59 11.48
CA GLY A 51 13.52 8.51 11.43
C GLY A 51 14.07 7.60 10.34
N ASP A 52 13.23 6.83 9.65
CA ASP A 52 13.65 5.95 8.57
C ASP A 52 13.97 6.71 7.29
N ASP A 53 14.97 6.21 6.56
CA ASP A 53 15.25 6.70 5.23
C ASP A 53 14.02 6.54 4.32
N PHE A 54 13.88 7.47 3.38
CA PHE A 54 12.70 7.53 2.52
C PHE A 54 12.45 6.22 1.76
N ARG A 55 13.53 5.54 1.33
CA ARG A 55 13.42 4.29 0.59
C ARG A 55 12.83 3.19 1.46
N THR A 56 13.31 3.03 2.71
CA THR A 56 12.76 2.05 3.65
C THR A 56 11.28 2.30 3.91
N ARG A 57 10.88 3.56 4.15
CA ARG A 57 9.46 3.93 4.31
C ARG A 57 8.65 3.57 3.07
N PHE A 58 9.14 3.97 1.90
CA PHE A 58 8.47 3.69 0.63
C PHE A 58 8.27 2.19 0.40
N PHE A 59 9.28 1.35 0.66
CA PHE A 59 9.17 -0.10 0.50
C PHE A 59 8.13 -0.73 1.42
N VAL A 60 8.19 -0.40 2.71
CA VAL A 60 7.28 -0.98 3.71
C VAL A 60 5.85 -0.50 3.48
N VAL A 61 5.66 0.80 3.27
CA VAL A 61 4.33 1.38 3.00
C VAL A 61 3.75 0.83 1.71
N SER A 62 4.52 0.71 0.62
CA SER A 62 4.04 0.14 -0.65
C SER A 62 3.49 -1.27 -0.49
N TYR A 63 4.24 -2.14 0.18
CA TYR A 63 3.80 -3.51 0.37
C TYR A 63 2.54 -3.60 1.24
N ILE A 64 2.56 -2.95 2.40
CA ILE A 64 1.46 -3.01 3.36
C ILE A 64 0.20 -2.37 2.77
N TYR A 65 0.32 -1.16 2.23
CA TYR A 65 -0.79 -0.43 1.65
C TYR A 65 -1.45 -1.21 0.50
N LEU A 66 -0.65 -1.76 -0.44
CA LEU A 66 -1.20 -2.56 -1.53
C LEU A 66 -1.87 -3.84 -1.04
N LYS A 67 -1.35 -4.46 0.02
CA LYS A 67 -1.95 -5.66 0.61
C LYS A 67 -3.32 -5.35 1.21
N VAL A 68 -3.43 -4.26 1.97
CA VAL A 68 -4.70 -3.85 2.59
C VAL A 68 -5.68 -3.32 1.55
N LEU A 69 -5.24 -2.52 0.60
CA LEU A 69 -6.07 -2.07 -0.52
C LEU A 69 -6.66 -3.25 -1.30
N ASN A 70 -5.89 -4.32 -1.50
CA ASN A 70 -6.38 -5.55 -2.14
C ASN A 70 -7.49 -6.22 -1.32
N GLN A 71 -7.37 -6.23 0.02
CA GLN A 71 -8.40 -6.77 0.91
C GLN A 71 -9.66 -5.91 0.86
N GLU A 72 -9.53 -4.59 1.02
CA GLU A 72 -10.67 -3.67 0.93
C GLU A 72 -11.37 -3.76 -0.42
N LEU A 73 -10.65 -3.84 -1.54
CA LEU A 73 -11.24 -4.01 -2.88
C LEU A 73 -12.02 -5.32 -3.05
N ARG A 74 -11.66 -6.39 -2.32
CA ARG A 74 -12.43 -7.65 -2.32
C ARG A 74 -13.71 -7.55 -1.51
N GLU A 75 -13.69 -6.70 -0.48
CA GLU A 75 -14.79 -6.50 0.46
C GLU A 75 -15.71 -5.34 0.05
N LEU A 76 -15.25 -4.49 -0.86
CA LEU A 76 -16.02 -3.48 -1.55
C LEU A 76 -17.15 -4.16 -2.35
N GLY A 77 -18.32 -4.28 -1.71
CA GLY A 77 -19.60 -4.63 -2.36
C GLY A 77 -20.21 -3.42 -3.07
N ASP A 78 -21.56 -3.33 -3.11
CA ASP A 78 -22.34 -2.24 -3.73
C ASP A 78 -22.27 -0.89 -2.96
N LEU A 79 -21.12 -0.58 -2.34
CA LEU A 79 -20.91 0.69 -1.65
C LEU A 79 -20.70 1.81 -2.68
N ASN A 80 -21.34 2.96 -2.47
CA ASN A 80 -21.18 4.16 -3.30
C ASN A 80 -19.83 4.86 -3.05
N ILE A 81 -18.73 4.13 -3.26
CA ILE A 81 -17.35 4.61 -3.09
C ILE A 81 -16.71 4.70 -4.47
N ILE A 82 -16.23 5.89 -4.82
CA ILE A 82 -15.44 6.13 -6.03
C ILE A 82 -13.97 6.14 -5.63
N VAL A 83 -13.19 5.23 -6.21
CA VAL A 83 -11.75 5.12 -5.95
C VAL A 83 -10.98 5.73 -7.10
N GLU A 84 -10.25 6.81 -6.84
CA GLU A 84 -9.49 7.57 -7.85
C GLU A 84 -7.98 7.38 -7.68
N GLY A 85 -7.25 7.50 -8.79
CA GLY A 85 -5.78 7.50 -8.78
C GLY A 85 -5.12 6.12 -8.69
N ILE A 86 -5.87 5.02 -8.86
CA ILE A 86 -5.31 3.65 -8.81
C ILE A 86 -4.23 3.44 -9.87
N ASN A 87 -4.48 3.79 -11.12
CA ASN A 87 -3.54 3.53 -12.22
C ASN A 87 -2.23 4.31 -12.02
N GLU A 88 -2.35 5.58 -11.64
CA GLU A 88 -1.23 6.46 -11.34
C GLU A 88 -0.44 5.95 -10.13
N LEU A 89 -1.12 5.50 -9.07
CA LEU A 89 -0.47 4.88 -7.91
C LEU A 89 0.32 3.63 -8.30
N MET A 90 -0.26 2.73 -9.11
CA MET A 90 0.44 1.52 -9.55
C MET A 90 1.70 1.88 -10.35
N SER A 91 1.59 2.87 -11.24
CA SER A 91 2.70 3.37 -12.05
C SER A 91 3.80 3.97 -11.18
N ASP A 92 3.45 4.83 -10.24
CA ASP A 92 4.35 5.43 -9.26
C ASP A 92 5.10 4.35 -8.47
N ILE A 93 4.39 3.39 -7.86
CA ILE A 93 5.01 2.33 -7.06
C ILE A 93 5.98 1.50 -7.90
N LEU A 94 5.60 1.08 -9.11
CA LEU A 94 6.46 0.25 -9.96
C LEU A 94 7.72 1.00 -10.41
N THR A 95 7.57 2.29 -10.70
CA THR A 95 8.68 3.13 -11.16
C THR A 95 9.66 3.36 -10.03
N ASP A 96 9.17 3.70 -8.85
CA ASP A 96 10.01 4.07 -7.71
C ASP A 96 10.62 2.84 -7.04
N MET A 97 9.95 1.69 -7.05
CA MET A 97 10.55 0.40 -6.66
C MET A 97 11.79 0.09 -7.51
N ARG A 98 11.73 0.36 -8.82
CA ARG A 98 12.89 0.17 -9.71
C ARG A 98 13.97 1.22 -9.45
N LEU A 99 13.57 2.49 -9.33
CA LEU A 99 14.48 3.60 -9.09
C LEU A 99 15.30 3.41 -7.81
N TYR A 100 14.66 2.92 -6.75
CA TYR A 100 15.31 2.69 -5.46
C TYR A 100 15.96 1.31 -5.32
N ASN A 101 16.03 0.53 -6.40
CA ASN A 101 16.63 -0.81 -6.44
C ASN A 101 16.02 -1.75 -5.37
N ALA A 102 14.68 -1.86 -5.37
CA ALA A 102 13.97 -2.76 -4.48
C ALA A 102 14.50 -4.20 -4.60
N PRO A 103 14.64 -4.94 -3.48
CA PRO A 103 15.01 -6.35 -3.53
C PRO A 103 14.03 -7.17 -4.38
N SER A 104 14.54 -8.16 -5.11
CA SER A 104 13.73 -8.95 -6.06
C SER A 104 12.52 -9.63 -5.41
N GLU A 105 12.65 -10.13 -4.18
CA GLU A 105 11.52 -10.71 -3.44
C GLU A 105 10.41 -9.67 -3.18
N LEU A 106 10.79 -8.44 -2.80
CA LEU A 106 9.85 -7.34 -2.61
C LEU A 106 9.21 -6.92 -3.93
N MET A 107 10.02 -6.69 -4.97
CA MET A 107 9.54 -6.29 -6.29
C MET A 107 8.54 -7.30 -6.85
N ASN A 108 8.84 -8.60 -6.73
CA ASN A 108 7.93 -9.66 -7.19
C ASN A 108 6.61 -9.61 -6.42
N ALA A 109 6.65 -9.54 -5.09
CA ALA A 109 5.44 -9.50 -4.28
C ALA A 109 4.57 -8.27 -4.59
N VAL A 110 5.19 -7.10 -4.76
CA VAL A 110 4.51 -5.86 -5.17
C VAL A 110 3.87 -6.01 -6.55
N VAL A 111 4.57 -6.58 -7.54
CA VAL A 111 4.00 -6.83 -8.88
C VAL A 111 2.79 -7.76 -8.81
N PHE A 112 2.83 -8.80 -7.98
CA PHE A 112 1.67 -9.68 -7.77
C PHE A 112 0.48 -8.93 -7.16
N LEU A 113 0.72 -8.14 -6.11
CA LEU A 113 -0.33 -7.34 -5.47
C LEU A 113 -0.96 -6.33 -6.43
N ILE A 114 -0.14 -5.63 -7.21
CA ILE A 114 -0.61 -4.65 -8.21
C ILE A 114 -1.52 -5.31 -9.26
N ARG A 115 -1.12 -6.48 -9.78
CA ARG A 115 -1.96 -7.22 -10.74
C ARG A 115 -3.31 -7.60 -10.16
N ASP A 116 -3.33 -8.05 -8.91
CA ASP A 116 -4.58 -8.41 -8.24
C ASP A 116 -5.45 -7.19 -7.96
N VAL A 117 -4.87 -6.07 -7.50
CA VAL A 117 -5.58 -4.79 -7.29
C VAL A 117 -6.22 -4.32 -8.58
N LEU A 118 -5.49 -4.29 -9.69
CA LEU A 118 -6.02 -3.87 -10.99
C LEU A 118 -7.16 -4.78 -11.47
N ARG A 119 -7.03 -6.10 -11.28
CA ARG A 119 -8.08 -7.07 -11.64
C ARG A 119 -9.35 -6.89 -10.80
N LEU A 120 -9.21 -6.56 -9.51
CA LEU A 120 -10.35 -6.33 -8.62
C LEU A 120 -11.01 -4.99 -8.96
N TYR A 121 -10.21 -3.95 -9.13
CA TYR A 121 -10.68 -2.62 -9.49
C TYR A 121 -11.46 -2.62 -10.81
N SER A 122 -11.01 -3.37 -11.83
CA SER A 122 -11.72 -3.45 -13.12
C SER A 122 -13.10 -4.13 -13.06
N ARG A 123 -13.50 -4.70 -11.91
CA ARG A 123 -14.81 -5.33 -11.72
C ARG A 123 -15.85 -4.36 -11.16
N HIS A 124 -15.40 -3.22 -10.67
CA HIS A 124 -16.20 -2.13 -10.09
C HIS A 124 -16.22 -0.95 -11.06
#